data_AF-A0A3N5G476-F1
#
_entry.id   AF-A0A3N5G476-F1
#
_cell.length_a   1.000
_cell.length_b   1.000
_cell.length_c   1.000
_cell.angle_alpha   90.00
_cell.angle_beta   90.00
_cell.angle_gamma   90.00
#
_symmetry.space_group_name_H-M   'P 1'
#
loop_
_entity.id
_entity.type
_entity.pdbx_description
1 polymer ?
#
loop_
_entity_poly.entity_id
_entity_poly.type
_entity_poly.pdbx_seq_one_letter_code
_entity_poly.pdbx_strand_id
1 'polypeptide(L)'
;MSRIFLHRQTARLIFWLALALFSSGCLAPRVSQSKVEIKVNIEVDGQVKQAQIPSGSNVEAALKGAGVTLGSLDKAEPPLYTALGDGNLVKITRVREEFETRQS
;
A
#
# COMPACT_ATOMS: atom_id res chain seq x y z
N MET A 1 -31.58 58.32 19.09
CA MET A 1 -31.67 56.88 19.46
C MET A 1 -31.10 55.91 18.39
N SER A 2 -31.21 56.16 17.07
CA SER A 2 -30.86 55.13 16.04
C SER A 2 -29.38 54.92 15.71
N ARG A 3 -28.48 55.90 15.91
CA ARG A 3 -27.07 55.79 15.49
C ARG A 3 -26.22 54.83 16.35
N ILE A 4 -26.54 54.71 17.65
CA ILE A 4 -25.85 53.81 18.59
C ILE A 4 -26.20 52.34 18.32
N PHE A 5 -27.44 52.07 17.90
CA PHE A 5 -27.91 50.73 17.56
C PHE A 5 -27.30 50.24 16.24
N LEU A 6 -27.20 51.13 15.24
CA LEU A 6 -26.56 50.83 13.96
C LEU A 6 -25.06 50.58 14.12
N HIS A 7 -24.37 51.37 14.96
CA HIS A 7 -22.94 51.19 15.25
C HIS A 7 -22.64 49.88 16.00
N ARG A 8 -23.52 49.47 16.92
CA ARG A 8 -23.42 48.17 17.62
C ARG A 8 -23.71 46.98 16.70
N GLN A 9 -24.59 47.14 15.72
CA GLN A 9 -24.87 46.10 14.72
C GLN A 9 -23.76 45.97 13.68
N THR A 10 -23.19 47.07 13.19
CA THR A 10 -22.04 47.04 12.28
C THR A 10 -20.80 46.48 12.96
N ALA A 11 -20.56 46.79 14.24
CA ALA A 11 -19.45 46.22 15.01
C ALA A 11 -19.59 44.70 15.21
N ARG A 12 -20.82 44.21 15.44
CA ARG A 12 -21.09 42.76 15.49
C ARG A 12 -20.87 42.09 14.14
N LEU A 13 -21.35 42.67 13.05
CA LEU A 13 -21.15 42.13 11.70
C LEU A 13 -19.66 42.07 11.34
N ILE A 14 -18.88 43.10 11.65
CA ILE A 14 -17.43 43.13 11.42
C ILE A 14 -16.71 42.06 12.26
N PHE A 15 -17.13 41.87 13.53
CA PHE A 15 -16.56 40.84 14.40
C PHE A 15 -16.84 39.42 13.89
N TRP A 16 -18.06 39.15 13.42
CA TRP A 16 -18.42 37.85 12.82
C TRP A 16 -17.68 37.61 11.49
N LEU A 17 -17.48 38.65 10.68
CA LEU A 17 -16.71 38.56 9.43
C LEU A 17 -15.22 38.29 9.71
N ALA A 18 -14.63 38.95 10.70
CA ALA A 18 -13.26 38.73 11.13
C ALA A 18 -13.05 37.31 11.70
N LEU A 19 -14.03 36.80 12.47
CA LEU A 19 -14.00 35.44 13.02
C LEU A 19 -14.09 34.37 11.90
N ALA A 20 -14.90 34.61 10.87
CA ALA A 20 -15.00 33.74 9.71
C ALA A 20 -13.72 33.73 8.86
N LEU A 21 -13.02 34.87 8.75
CA LEU A 21 -11.71 34.94 8.09
C LEU A 21 -10.62 34.16 8.84
N PHE A 22 -10.76 33.97 10.16
CA PHE A 22 -9.77 33.23 10.97
C PHE A 22 -9.88 31.70 10.83
N SER A 23 -10.96 31.18 10.25
CA SER A 23 -11.22 29.74 10.07
C SER A 23 -10.74 29.14 8.74
N SER A 24 -10.05 29.89 7.88
CA SER A 24 -9.48 29.37 6.62
C SER A 24 -8.11 28.66 6.79
N GLY A 25 -7.75 28.28 8.01
CA GLY A 25 -6.47 27.68 8.36
C GLY A 25 -6.50 26.15 8.41
N CYS A 26 -6.93 25.46 7.34
CA CYS A 26 -6.72 24.02 7.21
C CYS A 26 -6.31 23.63 5.78
N LEU A 27 -5.30 24.31 5.23
CA LEU A 27 -4.48 23.74 4.16
C LEU A 27 -3.15 23.28 4.74
N ALA A 28 -3.20 22.29 5.64
CA ALA A 28 -2.02 21.49 5.91
C ALA A 28 -1.64 20.77 4.61
N PRO A 29 -0.36 20.80 4.18
CA PRO A 29 0.10 19.97 3.09
C PRO A 29 -0.20 18.52 3.44
N ARG A 30 -1.03 17.86 2.63
CA ARG A 30 -1.22 16.41 2.71
C ARG A 30 0.10 15.80 2.26
N VAL A 31 1.02 15.58 3.20
CA VAL A 31 2.16 14.69 2.99
C VAL A 31 1.58 13.31 2.76
N SER A 32 1.36 13.00 1.48
CA SER A 32 1.03 11.66 1.03
C SER A 32 2.15 10.78 1.58
N GLN A 33 1.81 9.93 2.54
CA GLN A 33 2.75 8.99 3.14
C GLN A 33 3.40 8.24 1.98
N SER A 34 4.66 8.57 1.68
CA SER A 34 5.37 8.03 0.53
C SER A 34 5.66 6.57 0.85
N LYS A 35 4.67 5.73 0.57
CA LYS A 35 4.82 4.28 0.55
C LYS A 35 5.79 4.00 -0.57
N VAL A 36 7.06 3.86 -0.22
CA VAL A 36 8.12 3.54 -1.17
C VAL A 36 7.79 2.16 -1.71
N GLU A 37 7.51 2.06 -3.00
CA GLU A 37 7.28 0.78 -3.66
C GLU A 37 8.60 0.25 -4.21
N ILE A 38 8.78 -1.06 -4.10
CA ILE A 38 9.91 -1.81 -4.64
C ILE A 38 9.40 -2.81 -5.68
N LYS A 39 10.23 -3.09 -6.68
CA LYS A 39 9.99 -4.08 -7.72
C LYS A 39 10.73 -5.35 -7.37
N VAL A 40 10.02 -6.47 -7.36
CA VAL A 40 10.61 -7.79 -7.11
C VAL A 40 10.28 -8.72 -8.26
N ASN A 41 11.20 -9.63 -8.56
CA ASN A 41 11.08 -10.59 -9.64
C ASN A 41 10.70 -11.95 -9.04
N ILE A 42 9.67 -12.59 -9.57
CA ILE A 42 9.18 -13.90 -9.13
C ILE A 42 9.31 -14.85 -10.31
N GLU A 43 10.22 -15.80 -10.20
CA GLU A 43 10.40 -16.88 -11.15
C GLU A 43 9.51 -18.06 -10.77
N VAL A 44 8.57 -18.40 -11.65
CA VAL A 44 7.68 -19.56 -11.51
C VAL A 44 7.56 -20.26 -12.86
N ASP A 45 7.78 -21.58 -12.88
CA ASP A 45 7.68 -22.41 -14.08
C ASP A 45 8.57 -21.91 -15.25
N GLY A 46 9.74 -21.35 -14.92
CA GLY A 46 10.69 -20.79 -15.90
C GLY A 46 10.30 -19.41 -16.45
N GLN A 47 9.21 -18.80 -15.96
CA GLN A 47 8.78 -17.44 -16.33
C GLN A 47 9.00 -16.46 -15.18
N VAL A 48 9.52 -15.28 -15.50
CA VAL A 48 9.72 -14.20 -14.52
C VAL A 48 8.55 -13.23 -14.57
N LYS A 49 7.88 -13.07 -13.43
CA LYS A 49 6.80 -12.09 -13.19
C LYS A 49 7.33 -10.98 -12.29
N GLN A 50 7.00 -9.73 -12.59
CA GLN A 50 7.37 -8.61 -11.74
C GLN A 50 6.19 -8.24 -10.82
N ALA A 51 6.46 -8.06 -9.53
CA ALA A 51 5.50 -7.54 -8.55
C ALA A 51 5.97 -6.19 -8.01
N GLN A 52 5.03 -5.28 -7.78
CA GLN A 52 5.25 -4.03 -7.06
C GLN A 52 4.64 -4.16 -5.67
N ILE A 53 5.49 -4.03 -4.65
CA ILE A 53 5.09 -4.16 -3.24
C ILE A 53 5.67 -3.01 -2.42
N PRO A 54 5.03 -2.63 -1.30
CA PRO A 54 5.64 -1.71 -0.34
C PRO A 54 7.03 -2.18 0.10
N SER A 55 7.97 -1.25 0.29
CA SER A 55 9.26 -1.54 0.91
C SER A 55 9.08 -2.15 2.30
N GLY A 56 9.98 -3.06 2.67
CA GLY A 56 9.89 -3.82 3.92
C GLY A 56 8.85 -4.95 3.91
N SER A 57 8.17 -5.18 2.78
CA SER A 57 7.32 -6.36 2.60
C SER A 57 8.13 -7.66 2.51
N ASN A 58 7.44 -8.79 2.58
CA ASN A 58 8.02 -10.12 2.51
C ASN A 58 7.67 -10.87 1.21
N VAL A 59 8.22 -12.07 1.06
CA VAL A 59 7.95 -12.97 -0.08
C VAL A 59 6.45 -13.30 -0.23
N GLU A 60 5.72 -13.51 0.86
CA GLU A 60 4.28 -13.76 0.82
C GLU A 60 3.50 -12.60 0.17
N ALA A 61 3.80 -11.37 0.55
CA ALA A 61 3.20 -10.17 -0.03
C ALA A 61 3.54 -10.03 -1.52
N ALA A 62 4.77 -10.38 -1.92
CA ALA A 62 5.19 -10.40 -3.32
C ALA A 62 4.37 -11.39 -4.16
N LEU A 63 4.20 -12.62 -3.68
CA LEU A 63 3.42 -13.65 -4.36
C LEU A 63 1.96 -13.23 -4.52
N LYS A 64 1.37 -12.65 -3.46
CA LYS A 64 0.02 -12.09 -3.52
C LYS A 64 -0.10 -10.95 -4.53
N GLY A 65 0.89 -10.05 -4.57
CA GLY A 65 0.95 -8.95 -5.54
C GLY A 65 1.06 -9.41 -7.00
N ALA A 66 1.73 -10.54 -7.24
CA ALA A 66 1.84 -11.16 -8.56
C ALA A 66 0.73 -12.16 -8.91
N GLY A 67 -0.25 -12.38 -8.01
CA GLY A 67 -1.30 -13.37 -8.21
C GLY A 67 -0.77 -14.82 -8.29
N VAL A 68 0.33 -15.12 -7.62
CA VAL A 68 0.93 -16.45 -7.56
C VAL A 68 0.47 -17.15 -6.28
N THR A 69 -0.18 -18.30 -6.43
CA THR A 69 -0.59 -19.16 -5.31
C THR A 69 0.32 -20.39 -5.22
N LEU A 70 0.74 -20.74 -4.01
CA LEU A 70 1.51 -21.95 -3.73
C LEU A 70 0.57 -23.11 -3.40
N GLY A 71 0.87 -24.28 -3.96
CA GLY A 71 0.33 -25.56 -3.51
C GLY A 71 0.97 -25.99 -2.20
N SER A 72 0.40 -27.02 -1.56
CA SER A 72 0.86 -27.54 -0.26
C SER A 72 2.30 -28.04 -0.25
N LEU A 73 2.79 -28.53 -1.39
CA LEU A 73 4.14 -29.10 -1.55
C LEU A 73 5.11 -28.13 -2.22
N ASP A 74 4.62 -26.99 -2.71
CA ASP A 74 5.46 -26.02 -3.41
C ASP A 74 6.40 -25.31 -2.44
N LYS A 75 7.59 -24.96 -2.95
CA LYS A 75 8.61 -24.27 -2.16
C LYS A 75 8.94 -22.92 -2.76
N ALA A 76 9.09 -21.92 -1.89
CA ALA A 76 9.57 -20.59 -2.24
C ALA A 76 10.97 -20.37 -1.67
N GLU A 77 11.87 -19.83 -2.49
CA GLU A 77 13.20 -19.41 -2.09
C GLU A 77 13.39 -17.94 -2.48
N PRO A 78 13.61 -17.01 -1.53
CA PRO A 78 13.66 -17.21 -0.08
C PRO A 78 12.33 -17.63 0.57
N PRO A 79 12.32 -18.06 1.85
CA PRO A 79 11.10 -18.39 2.59
C PRO A 79 10.08 -17.25 2.64
N LEU A 80 8.79 -17.57 2.80
CA LEU A 80 7.65 -16.64 2.73
C LEU A 80 7.75 -15.39 3.63
N TYR A 81 8.35 -15.53 4.81
CA TYR A 81 8.50 -14.45 5.79
C TYR A 81 9.72 -13.57 5.54
N THR A 82 10.57 -13.90 4.56
CA THR A 82 11.80 -13.16 4.28
C THR A 82 11.48 -11.77 3.76
N ALA A 83 12.07 -10.75 4.37
CA ALA A 83 11.94 -9.37 3.90
C ALA A 83 12.63 -9.21 2.53
N LEU A 84 11.98 -8.46 1.63
CA LEU A 84 12.46 -8.23 0.28
C LEU A 84 12.93 -6.78 0.09
N GLY A 85 13.99 -6.64 -0.70
CA GLY A 85 14.49 -5.38 -1.23
C GLY A 85 14.16 -5.23 -2.72
N ASP A 86 14.41 -4.04 -3.25
CA ASP A 86 14.24 -3.75 -4.68
C ASP A 86 15.17 -4.62 -5.53
N GLY A 87 14.63 -5.19 -6.61
CA GLY A 87 15.34 -6.08 -7.52
C GLY A 87 15.51 -7.53 -7.03
N ASN A 88 15.06 -7.87 -5.82
CA ASN A 88 15.18 -9.25 -5.30
C ASN A 88 14.48 -10.27 -6.22
N LEU A 89 15.06 -11.48 -6.27
CA LEU A 89 14.51 -12.63 -6.98
C LEU A 89 13.90 -13.62 -5.98
N VAL A 90 12.66 -14.03 -6.24
CA VAL A 90 11.96 -15.12 -5.56
C VAL A 90 11.78 -16.25 -6.55
N LYS A 91 12.24 -17.45 -6.21
CA LYS A 91 12.09 -18.66 -7.02
C LYS A 91 11.04 -19.58 -6.43
N ILE A 92 10.10 -20.02 -7.25
CA ILE A 92 9.07 -21.00 -6.89
C ILE A 92 9.38 -22.33 -7.55
N THR A 93 9.42 -23.39 -6.74
CA THR A 93 9.58 -24.78 -7.18
C THR A 93 8.27 -25.53 -6.95
N ARG A 94 7.64 -26.00 -8.03
CA ARG A 94 6.41 -26.79 -7.98
C ARG A 94 6.71 -28.27 -7.71
N VAL A 95 5.94 -28.90 -6.83
CA VAL A 95 6.10 -30.32 -6.50
C VAL A 95 4.79 -31.07 -6.79
N ARG A 96 4.88 -32.17 -7.53
CA ARG A 96 3.76 -33.07 -7.84
C ARG A 96 4.10 -34.49 -7.42
N GLU A 97 3.15 -35.16 -6.77
CA GLU A 97 3.22 -36.60 -6.49
C GLU A 97 2.43 -37.36 -7.56
N GLU A 98 3.01 -38.44 -8.10
CA GLU A 98 2.36 -39.34 -9.06
C GLU A 98 2.44 -40.77 -8.54
N PHE A 99 1.30 -41.48 -8.52
CA PHE A 99 1.21 -42.86 -8.08
C PHE A 99 1.08 -43.78 -9.30
N GLU A 100 2.11 -44.56 -9.61
CA GLU A 100 2.03 -45.59 -10.63
C GLU A 100 1.54 -46.91 -10.02
N THR A 101 0.38 -47.41 -10.47
CA THR A 101 -0.07 -48.76 -10.14
C THR A 101 0.49 -49.73 -11.16
N ARG A 102 1.45 -50.58 -10.76
CA ARG A 102 1.91 -51.69 -11.60
C ARG A 102 1.09 -52.93 -11.28
N GLN A 103 0.33 -53.41 -12.26
CA GLN A 103 -0.27 -54.75 -12.22
C GLN A 103 0.83 -55.77 -12.58
N SER A 104 1.21 -56.59 -11.59
CA SER A 104 2.07 -57.76 -11.77
C SER A 104 1.26 -58.99 -12.15
#